data_AF-A0A1N6FDF6-F1
#
_entry.id   AF-A0A1N6FDF6-F1
#
_cell.length_a   1.000
_cell.length_b   1.000
_cell.length_c   1.000
_cell.angle_alpha   90.00
_cell.angle_beta   90.00
_cell.angle_gamma   90.00
#
_symmetry.space_group_name_H-M   'P 1'
#
loop_
_entity.id
_entity.type
_entity.pdbx_description
1 polymer ?
#
loop_
_entity_poly.entity_id
_entity_poly.type
_entity_poly.pdbx_seq_one_letter_code
_entity_poly.pdbx_strand_id
1 'polypeptide(L)'
;MDPRRTAWIVAAFAAALDLALVVCAYGFVSLFTGVEVVVDPEAGLFVAPAAIGASVVALLLTLAVTLRRPDRIWSSVILSAVWTWLAFVAVSVVGYALASEGSTLLAALLFGLGFGIGWFGLLIPALAAVTAAFAVLVARGRDSGMERPKWPWERDEDE
;
A
#
# COMPACT_ATOMS: atom_id res chain seq x y z
N MET A 1 15.76 -18.05 -12.62
CA MET A 1 15.30 -16.64 -12.67
C MET A 1 16.19 -15.81 -11.75
N ASP A 2 16.59 -14.61 -12.13
CA ASP A 2 17.30 -13.69 -11.21
C ASP A 2 16.39 -13.40 -9.99
N PRO A 3 16.80 -13.72 -8.75
CA PRO A 3 16.01 -13.46 -7.55
C PRO A 3 15.55 -12.00 -7.42
N ARG A 4 16.35 -11.05 -7.91
CA ARG A 4 16.01 -9.62 -7.91
C ARG A 4 14.84 -9.32 -8.83
N ARG A 5 14.79 -9.96 -10.00
CA ARG A 5 13.70 -9.80 -10.97
C ARG A 5 12.40 -10.39 -10.42
N THR A 6 12.46 -11.55 -9.78
CA THR A 6 11.29 -12.16 -9.15
C THR A 6 10.72 -11.27 -8.05
N ALA A 7 11.58 -10.73 -7.17
CA ALA A 7 11.17 -9.82 -6.10
C ALA A 7 10.42 -8.59 -6.64
N TRP A 8 10.94 -7.95 -7.69
CA TRP A 8 10.29 -6.80 -8.32
C TRP A 8 8.94 -7.13 -8.95
N ILE A 9 8.82 -8.28 -9.63
CA ILE A 9 7.56 -8.70 -10.23
C ILE A 9 6.51 -8.92 -9.14
N VAL A 10 6.85 -9.65 -8.08
CA VAL A 10 5.93 -9.90 -6.97
C VAL A 10 5.55 -8.60 -6.26
N ALA A 11 6.51 -7.71 -6.02
CA ALA A 11 6.26 -6.40 -5.43
C ALA A 11 5.32 -5.53 -6.28
N ALA A 12 5.47 -5.52 -7.61
CA ALA A 12 4.60 -4.79 -8.51
C ALA A 12 3.15 -5.31 -8.51
N PHE A 13 2.96 -6.63 -8.56
CA PHE A 13 1.63 -7.23 -8.43
C PHE A 13 1.01 -6.98 -7.05
N ALA A 14 1.81 -7.05 -5.98
CA ALA A 14 1.35 -6.74 -4.63
C ALA A 14 0.93 -5.26 -4.49
N ALA A 15 1.69 -4.33 -5.07
CA ALA A 15 1.35 -2.91 -5.08
C ALA A 15 0.07 -2.61 -5.87
N ALA A 16 -0.13 -3.27 -7.02
CA ALA A 16 -1.37 -3.14 -7.78
C ALA A 16 -2.58 -3.70 -7.02
N LEU A 17 -2.41 -4.86 -6.36
CA LEU A 17 -3.43 -5.44 -5.48
C LEU A 17 -3.76 -4.51 -4.31
N ASP A 18 -2.74 -3.94 -3.67
CA ASP A 18 -2.89 -3.01 -2.55
C ASP A 18 -3.71 -1.78 -2.95
N LEU A 19 -3.38 -1.14 -4.07
CA LEU A 19 -4.14 -0.01 -4.59
C LEU A 19 -5.62 -0.39 -4.82
N ALA A 20 -5.88 -1.53 -5.44
CA ALA A 20 -7.24 -2.00 -5.69
C ALA A 20 -8.00 -2.26 -4.38
N LEU A 21 -7.36 -2.87 -3.39
CA LEU A 21 -7.94 -3.11 -2.07
C LEU A 21 -8.21 -1.81 -1.31
N VAL A 22 -7.30 -0.83 -1.35
CA VAL A 22 -7.49 0.47 -0.71
C VAL A 22 -8.71 1.18 -1.31
N VAL A 23 -8.80 1.26 -2.64
CA VAL A 23 -9.95 1.88 -3.33
C VAL A 23 -11.25 1.15 -2.98
N CYS A 24 -11.24 -0.17 -3.00
CA CYS A 24 -12.39 -1.00 -2.64
C CYS A 24 -12.83 -0.78 -1.19
N ALA A 25 -11.90 -0.87 -0.23
CA ALA A 25 -12.16 -0.70 1.19
C ALA A 25 -12.66 0.71 1.51
N TYR A 26 -12.08 1.74 0.88
CA TYR A 26 -12.54 3.12 1.03
C TYR A 26 -13.98 3.28 0.54
N GLY A 27 -14.32 2.68 -0.61
CA GLY A 27 -15.70 2.66 -1.11
C GLY A 27 -16.68 2.01 -0.12
N PHE A 28 -16.33 0.83 0.41
CA PHE A 28 -17.17 0.16 1.41
C PHE A 28 -17.31 0.96 2.71
N VAL A 29 -16.21 1.51 3.23
CA VAL A 29 -16.26 2.32 4.46
C VAL A 29 -17.07 3.59 4.24
N SER A 30 -16.91 4.26 3.10
CA SER A 30 -17.72 5.43 2.76
C SER A 30 -19.21 5.09 2.69
N LEU A 31 -19.58 4.00 2.01
CA LEU A 31 -20.97 3.53 1.93
C LEU A 31 -21.55 3.16 3.31
N PHE A 32 -20.75 2.53 4.17
CA PHE A 32 -21.21 2.04 5.47
C PHE A 32 -21.30 3.15 6.53
N THR A 33 -20.38 4.11 6.48
CA THR A 33 -20.31 5.19 7.48
C THR A 33 -21.04 6.46 7.04
N GLY A 34 -21.36 6.60 5.75
CA GLY A 34 -21.90 7.83 5.18
C GLY A 34 -20.89 8.99 5.19
N VAL A 35 -19.61 8.70 5.43
CA VAL A 35 -18.53 9.70 5.49
C VAL A 35 -17.80 9.75 4.15
N GLU A 36 -17.52 10.96 3.67
CA GLU A 36 -16.68 11.15 2.50
C GLU A 36 -15.20 10.95 2.83
N VAL A 37 -14.45 10.40 1.87
CA VAL A 37 -13.01 10.15 2.02
C VAL A 37 -12.22 11.45 2.19
N VAL A 38 -12.71 12.55 1.63
CA VAL A 38 -12.10 13.89 1.76
C VAL A 38 -13.07 14.78 2.52
N VAL A 39 -12.83 14.92 3.82
CA VAL A 39 -13.73 15.63 4.74
C VAL A 39 -13.54 17.16 4.67
N ASP A 40 -12.35 17.61 4.26
CA ASP A 40 -11.99 19.03 4.30
C ASP A 40 -11.81 19.60 2.87
N PRO A 41 -12.69 20.53 2.43
CA PRO A 41 -12.56 21.23 1.16
C PRO A 41 -11.25 22.01 1.03
N GLU A 42 -10.66 22.46 2.14
CA GLU A 42 -9.42 23.24 2.16
C GLU A 42 -8.17 22.40 1.93
N ALA A 43 -8.24 21.09 2.19
CA ALA A 43 -7.11 20.18 1.99
C ALA A 43 -6.78 19.97 0.50
N GLY A 44 -7.66 20.38 -0.42
CA GLY A 44 -7.46 20.28 -1.86
C GLY A 44 -7.68 18.86 -2.41
N LEU A 45 -8.35 18.79 -3.57
CA LEU A 45 -8.81 17.53 -4.19
C LEU A 45 -7.69 16.49 -4.45
N PHE A 46 -6.44 16.95 -4.61
CA PHE A 46 -5.31 16.09 -4.98
C PHE A 46 -4.57 15.47 -3.79
N VAL A 47 -4.79 15.92 -2.55
CA VAL A 47 -4.00 15.45 -1.41
C VAL A 47 -4.25 13.98 -1.09
N ALA A 48 -5.52 13.55 -1.09
CA ALA A 48 -5.85 12.15 -0.82
C ALA A 48 -5.33 11.19 -1.92
N PRO A 49 -5.56 11.42 -3.23
CA PRO A 49 -4.96 10.59 -4.28
C PRO A 49 -3.43 10.55 -4.23
N ALA A 50 -2.78 11.70 -3.95
CA ALA A 50 -1.33 11.77 -3.83
C ALA A 50 -0.81 10.97 -2.63
N ALA A 51 -1.48 11.06 -1.47
CA ALA A 51 -1.11 10.31 -0.27
C ALA A 51 -1.27 8.79 -0.46
N ILE A 52 -2.35 8.35 -1.13
CA ILE A 52 -2.54 6.93 -1.50
C ILE A 52 -1.47 6.48 -2.50
N GLY A 53 -1.17 7.30 -3.51
CA GLY A 53 -0.10 7.00 -4.46
C GLY A 53 1.26 6.83 -3.76
N ALA A 54 1.56 7.71 -2.80
CA ALA A 54 2.77 7.65 -2.02
C ALA A 54 2.85 6.40 -1.12
N SER A 55 1.74 6.00 -0.50
CA SER A 55 1.70 4.76 0.29
C SER A 55 1.95 3.54 -0.58
N VAL A 56 1.31 3.45 -1.76
CA VAL A 56 1.52 2.32 -2.70
C VAL A 56 2.97 2.28 -3.20
N VAL A 57 3.59 3.43 -3.49
CA VAL A 57 5.01 3.50 -3.84
C VAL A 57 5.89 3.05 -2.68
N ALA A 58 5.58 3.45 -1.45
CA ALA A 58 6.31 3.01 -0.26
C ALA A 58 6.22 1.48 -0.07
N LEU A 59 5.04 0.88 -0.29
CA LEU A 59 4.86 -0.57 -0.28
C LEU A 59 5.73 -1.25 -1.34
N LEU A 60 5.65 -0.76 -2.59
CA LEU A 60 6.41 -1.29 -3.73
C LEU A 60 7.92 -1.31 -3.42
N LEU A 61 8.46 -0.18 -2.96
CA LEU A 61 9.88 -0.05 -2.64
C LEU A 61 10.28 -0.93 -1.46
N THR A 62 9.43 -1.01 -0.43
CA THR A 62 9.68 -1.87 0.73
C THR A 62 9.75 -3.33 0.31
N LEU A 63 8.78 -3.81 -0.46
CA LEU A 63 8.74 -5.19 -0.96
C LEU A 63 9.86 -5.50 -1.96
N ALA A 64 10.22 -4.55 -2.83
CA ALA A 64 11.35 -4.72 -3.76
C ALA A 64 12.69 -4.96 -3.05
N VAL A 65 12.81 -4.51 -1.79
CA VAL A 65 13.97 -4.73 -0.93
C VAL A 65 13.80 -5.99 -0.08
N THR A 66 12.67 -6.14 0.62
CA THR A 66 12.49 -7.22 1.61
C THR A 66 12.28 -8.59 0.97
N LEU A 67 11.62 -8.67 -0.19
CA LEU A 67 11.40 -9.93 -0.91
C LEU A 67 12.67 -10.53 -1.52
N ARG A 68 13.81 -9.81 -1.48
CA ARG A 68 15.12 -10.39 -1.85
C ARG A 68 15.60 -11.45 -0.86
N ARG A 69 15.04 -11.44 0.35
CA ARG A 69 15.31 -12.39 1.44
C ARG A 69 13.98 -12.71 2.14
N PRO A 70 13.14 -13.58 1.55
CA PRO A 70 11.78 -13.79 2.01
C PRO A 70 11.69 -14.64 3.30
N ASP A 71 12.81 -15.09 3.87
CA ASP A 71 12.89 -15.82 5.14
C ASP A 71 12.33 -15.03 6.35
N ARG A 72 12.22 -13.71 6.23
CA ARG A 72 11.69 -12.83 7.29
C ARG A 72 10.32 -12.23 6.94
N ILE A 73 9.26 -12.99 7.25
CA ILE A 73 7.87 -12.53 7.04
C ILE A 73 7.55 -11.28 7.87
N TRP A 74 7.86 -11.31 9.17
CA TRP A 74 7.51 -10.23 10.08
C TRP A 74 8.16 -8.91 9.73
N SER A 75 9.42 -8.90 9.30
CA SER A 75 10.06 -7.66 8.86
C SER A 75 9.41 -7.11 7.60
N SER A 76 9.02 -7.95 6.65
CA SER A 76 8.38 -7.50 5.41
C SER A 76 7.01 -6.90 5.69
N VAL A 77 6.20 -7.55 6.53
CA VAL A 77 4.86 -7.10 6.91
C VAL A 77 4.92 -5.82 7.74
N ILE A 78 5.73 -5.80 8.80
CA ILE A 78 5.82 -4.64 9.72
C ILE A 78 6.40 -3.44 8.98
N LEU A 79 7.49 -3.61 8.22
CA LEU A 79 8.07 -2.48 7.47
C LEU A 79 7.09 -1.96 6.42
N SER A 80 6.36 -2.85 5.75
CA SER A 80 5.36 -2.43 4.76
C SER A 80 4.28 -1.58 5.42
N ALA A 81 3.65 -2.08 6.48
CA ALA A 81 2.62 -1.33 7.21
C ALA A 81 3.12 0.02 7.74
N VAL A 82 4.31 0.05 8.35
CA VAL A 82 4.89 1.28 8.90
C VAL A 82 5.20 2.29 7.79
N TRP A 83 5.89 1.88 6.73
CA TRP A 83 6.29 2.80 5.67
C TRP A 83 5.12 3.31 4.84
N THR A 84 4.10 2.48 4.59
CA THR A 84 2.89 2.93 3.88
C THR A 84 2.14 3.99 4.67
N TRP A 85 2.01 3.79 5.99
CA TRP A 85 1.34 4.76 6.86
C TRP A 85 2.16 6.05 7.00
N LEU A 86 3.47 5.95 7.21
CA LEU A 86 4.33 7.13 7.28
C LEU A 86 4.32 7.93 5.97
N ALA A 87 4.37 7.27 4.81
CA ALA A 87 4.30 7.93 3.52
C ALA A 87 2.95 8.65 3.32
N PHE A 88 1.84 7.99 3.70
CA PHE A 88 0.51 8.57 3.65
C PHE A 88 0.41 9.83 4.52
N VAL A 89 0.83 9.74 5.80
CA VAL A 89 0.80 10.87 6.73
C VAL A 89 1.70 12.00 6.23
N ALA A 90 2.95 11.70 5.84
CA ALA A 90 3.90 12.70 5.39
C ALA A 90 3.39 13.48 4.17
N VAL A 91 2.85 12.78 3.16
CA VAL A 91 2.30 13.44 1.97
C VAL A 91 1.01 14.19 2.29
N SER A 92 0.20 13.72 3.25
CA SER A 92 -0.98 14.46 3.71
C SER A 92 -0.60 15.78 4.41
N VAL A 93 0.44 15.76 5.26
CA VAL A 93 0.98 16.96 5.91
C VAL A 93 1.51 17.95 4.87
N VAL A 94 2.35 17.47 3.95
CA VAL A 94 2.95 18.32 2.90
C VAL A 94 1.88 18.85 1.96
N GLY A 95 0.93 18.01 1.55
CA GLY A 95 -0.18 18.39 0.68
C GLY A 95 -1.04 19.50 1.28
N TYR A 96 -1.42 19.35 2.55
CA TYR A 96 -2.20 20.37 3.27
C TYR A 96 -1.41 21.69 3.42
N ALA A 97 -0.13 21.62 3.81
CA ALA A 97 0.71 22.81 3.95
C ALA A 97 0.89 23.60 2.64
N LEU A 98 0.85 22.91 1.49
CA LEU A 98 0.95 23.55 0.17
C LEU A 98 -0.39 24.06 -0.35
N ALA A 99 -1.51 23.45 0.05
CA ALA A 99 -2.84 23.82 -0.43
C ALA A 99 -3.47 24.99 0.34
N SER A 100 -3.20 25.10 1.63
CA SER A 100 -3.86 26.08 2.51
C SER A 100 -3.03 27.36 2.67
N GLU A 101 -3.47 28.46 2.04
CA GLU A 101 -2.89 29.80 2.20
C GLU A 101 -3.00 30.25 3.67
N GLY A 102 -1.86 30.35 4.37
CA GLY A 102 -1.80 30.79 5.77
C GLY A 102 -1.85 29.67 6.82
N SER A 103 -1.77 28.40 6.42
CA SER A 103 -1.68 27.29 7.38
C SER A 103 -0.37 27.34 8.18
N THR A 104 -0.47 27.09 9.49
CA THR A 104 0.72 26.90 10.33
C THR A 104 1.24 25.47 10.19
N LEU A 105 2.54 25.25 10.41
CA LEU A 105 3.12 23.90 10.43
C LEU A 105 2.37 22.97 11.42
N LEU A 106 1.92 23.52 12.54
CA LEU A 106 1.13 22.79 13.53
C LEU A 106 -0.21 22.32 12.94
N ALA A 107 -0.92 23.18 12.21
CA ALA A 107 -2.20 22.81 11.57
C ALA A 107 -2.01 21.68 10.55
N ALA A 108 -0.97 21.76 9.72
CA ALA A 108 -0.65 20.70 8.75
C ALA A 108 -0.31 19.36 9.43
N LEU A 109 0.45 19.40 10.52
CA LEU A 109 0.78 18.20 11.31
C LEU A 109 -0.46 17.58 11.95
N LEU A 110 -1.34 18.41 12.54
CA LEU A 110 -2.58 17.94 13.14
C LEU A 110 -3.53 17.35 12.10
N PHE A 111 -3.63 17.97 10.92
CA PHE A 111 -4.40 17.44 9.80
C PHE A 111 -3.85 16.07 9.36
N GLY A 112 -2.57 15.99 9.02
CA GLY A 112 -1.98 14.76 8.49
C GLY A 112 -2.02 13.62 9.50
N LEU A 113 -1.78 13.90 10.80
CA LEU A 113 -1.89 12.89 11.84
C LEU A 113 -3.34 12.49 12.10
N GLY A 114 -4.26 13.45 12.15
CA GLY A 114 -5.69 13.21 12.30
C GLY A 114 -6.26 12.35 11.17
N PHE A 115 -5.85 12.64 9.94
CA PHE A 115 -6.20 11.84 8.76
C PHE A 115 -5.58 10.45 8.81
N GLY A 116 -4.33 10.36 9.28
CA GLY A 116 -3.60 9.10 9.45
C GLY A 116 -4.17 8.15 10.52
N ILE A 117 -4.74 8.67 11.60
CA ILE A 117 -5.34 7.87 12.69
C ILE A 117 -6.83 7.60 12.51
N GLY A 118 -7.47 8.26 11.53
CA GLY A 118 -8.86 8.00 11.16
C GLY A 118 -9.04 6.64 10.48
N TRP A 119 -10.30 6.25 10.23
CA TRP A 119 -10.60 4.95 9.61
C TRP A 119 -9.89 4.72 8.28
N PHE A 120 -9.87 5.73 7.42
CA PHE A 120 -9.18 5.65 6.13
C PHE A 120 -7.66 5.51 6.30
N GLY A 121 -7.05 6.33 7.16
CA GLY A 121 -5.61 6.26 7.43
C GLY A 121 -5.15 4.93 8.03
N LEU A 122 -5.95 4.30 8.89
CA LEU A 122 -5.64 2.99 9.50
C LEU A 122 -5.86 1.81 8.56
N LEU A 123 -6.70 1.93 7.53
CA LEU A 123 -6.88 0.87 6.53
C LEU A 123 -5.64 0.66 5.68
N ILE A 124 -4.90 1.73 5.35
CA ILE A 124 -3.69 1.65 4.54
C ILE A 124 -2.65 0.68 5.13
N PRO A 125 -2.15 0.85 6.37
CA PRO A 125 -1.19 -0.09 6.95
C PRO A 125 -1.76 -1.49 7.14
N ALA A 126 -3.06 -1.62 7.43
CA ALA A 126 -3.70 -2.92 7.60
C ALA A 126 -3.74 -3.72 6.29
N LEU A 127 -4.15 -3.08 5.19
CA LEU A 127 -4.17 -3.70 3.86
C LEU A 127 -2.75 -3.96 3.36
N ALA A 128 -1.82 -3.04 3.58
CA ALA A 128 -0.40 -3.23 3.27
C ALA A 128 0.20 -4.44 4.01
N ALA A 129 -0.18 -4.67 5.27
CA ALA A 129 0.25 -5.85 6.02
C ALA A 129 -0.27 -7.14 5.38
N VAL A 130 -1.54 -7.17 4.96
CA VAL A 130 -2.17 -8.31 4.29
C VAL A 130 -1.52 -8.58 2.92
N THR A 131 -1.34 -7.56 2.10
CA THR A 131 -0.71 -7.68 0.77
C THR A 131 0.76 -8.09 0.89
N ALA A 132 1.49 -7.54 1.85
CA ALA A 132 2.87 -7.96 2.14
C ALA A 132 2.95 -9.42 2.60
N ALA A 133 2.01 -9.90 3.43
CA ALA A 133 1.97 -11.29 3.85
C ALA A 133 1.79 -12.24 2.66
N PHE A 134 0.85 -11.93 1.76
CA PHE A 134 0.67 -12.70 0.51
C PHE A 134 1.90 -12.64 -0.39
N ALA A 135 2.51 -11.46 -0.55
CA ALA A 135 3.71 -11.29 -1.36
C ALA A 135 4.88 -12.16 -0.86
N VAL A 136 5.08 -12.23 0.47
CA VAL A 136 6.10 -13.10 1.08
C VAL A 136 5.79 -14.56 0.82
N LEU A 137 4.54 -15.01 0.96
CA LEU A 137 4.16 -16.40 0.70
C LEU A 137 4.44 -16.79 -0.75
N VAL A 138 4.09 -15.92 -1.70
CA VAL A 138 4.37 -16.12 -3.13
C VAL A 138 5.88 -16.17 -3.40
N ALA A 139 6.65 -15.24 -2.82
CA ALA A 139 8.11 -15.21 -2.99
C ALA A 139 8.78 -16.48 -2.42
N ARG A 140 8.37 -16.94 -1.22
CA ARG A 140 8.87 -18.18 -0.61
C ARG A 140 8.55 -19.41 -1.45
N GLY A 141 7.31 -19.50 -1.95
CA GLY A 141 6.91 -20.62 -2.80
C GLY A 141 7.76 -20.65 -4.07
N ARG A 142 7.97 -19.49 -4.72
CA ARG A 142 8.83 -19.37 -5.91
C ARG A 142 10.28 -19.81 -5.63
N ASP A 143 10.84 -19.41 -4.51
CA ASP A 143 12.21 -19.82 -4.10
C ASP A 143 12.30 -21.32 -3.78
N SER A 144 11.19 -21.92 -3.32
CA SER A 144 11.11 -23.35 -3.02
C SER A 144 10.83 -24.23 -4.25
N GLY A 145 10.86 -23.65 -5.45
CA GLY A 145 10.65 -24.38 -6.71
C GLY A 145 9.19 -24.47 -7.15
N MET A 146 8.28 -23.66 -6.60
CA MET A 146 6.90 -23.62 -7.07
C MET A 146 6.85 -23.23 -8.55
N GLU A 147 6.33 -24.16 -9.36
CA GLU A 147 6.14 -23.94 -10.78
C GLU A 147 5.16 -22.79 -11.03
N ARG A 148 5.28 -22.17 -12.21
CA ARG A 148 4.31 -21.16 -12.63
C ARG A 148 2.94 -21.85 -12.72
N PRO A 149 1.89 -21.33 -12.05
CA PRO A 149 0.54 -21.85 -12.23
C PRO A 149 0.17 -21.69 -13.71
N LYS A 150 0.00 -22.83 -14.38
CA LYS A 150 -0.52 -22.93 -15.75
C LYS A 150 -2.04 -22.89 -15.67
N TRP A 151 -2.67 -22.09 -16.52
CA TRP A 151 -4.12 -22.19 -16.70
C TRP A 151 -4.50 -23.53 -17.33
N PRO A 152 -5.77 -24.01 -17.21
CA PRO A 152 -6.17 -25.30 -17.76
C PRO A 152 -5.86 -25.49 -19.25
N TRP A 153 -5.88 -24.40 -20.03
CA TRP A 153 -5.56 -24.39 -21.46
C TRP A 153 -4.06 -24.19 -21.76
N GLU A 154 -3.21 -23.96 -20.75
CA GLU A 154 -1.75 -23.87 -20.87
C GLU A 154 -1.06 -25.20 -20.50
N ARG A 155 -1.83 -26.21 -20.06
CA ARG A 155 -1.31 -27.56 -19.83
C ARG A 155 -1.30 -28.29 -21.17
N ASP A 156 -0.18 -28.90 -21.49
CA ASP A 156 -0.11 -29.83 -22.61
C ASP A 156 -1.02 -31.02 -22.25
N GLU A 157 -1.89 -31.45 -23.17
CA GLU A 157 -2.91 -32.49 -22.90
C GLU A 157 -2.30 -33.87 -22.54
N ASP A 158 -0.98 -33.99 -22.68
CA ASP A 158 -0.19 -35.22 -22.51
C ASP A 158 0.58 -35.31 -21.16
N GLU A 159 0.43 -34.33 -20.25
CA GLU A 159 1.07 -34.29 -18.90
C GLU A 159 0.15 -34.79 -17.76
#